data_AF-A0A8X6N7I8-F1
#
_entry.id   AF-A0A8X6N7I8-F1
#
_cell.length_a   1.000
_cell.length_b   1.000
_cell.length_c   1.000
_cell.angle_alpha   90.00
_cell.angle_beta   90.00
_cell.angle_gamma   90.00
#
_symmetry.space_group_name_H-M   'P 1'
#
loop_
_entity.id
_entity.type
_entity.pdbx_description
1 polymer ?
#
loop_
_entity_poly.entity_id
_entity_poly.type
_entity_poly.pdbx_seq_one_letter_code
_entity_poly.pdbx_strand_id
1 'polypeptide(L)'
;MLGKSGLVETYFRLDQDPEYSGNKTKEWLLHSAPRRHETLPQSPDRHLIEYLWHLLDLQVRKCSITSTLILKDALENAWNTRSDKSFG
;
A
#
# COMPACT_ATOMS: atom_id res chain seq x y z
N MET A 1 -17.25 -27.85 -18.65
CA MET A 1 -16.03 -28.04 -17.84
C MET A 1 -14.83 -27.52 -18.62
N LEU A 2 -14.18 -26.47 -18.13
CA LEU A 2 -12.77 -26.16 -18.41
C LEU A 2 -12.25 -25.45 -17.16
N GLY A 3 -11.54 -26.18 -16.32
CA GLY A 3 -10.92 -25.64 -15.11
C GLY A 3 -9.67 -24.82 -15.46
N LYS A 4 -9.52 -23.67 -14.81
CA LYS A 4 -8.23 -22.99 -14.62
C LYS A 4 -8.21 -22.42 -13.20
N SER A 5 -7.18 -22.80 -12.46
CA SER A 5 -6.94 -22.49 -11.05
C SER A 5 -7.26 -21.05 -10.67
N GLY A 6 -7.95 -20.88 -9.53
CA GLY A 6 -8.29 -19.60 -8.93
C GLY A 6 -7.07 -18.84 -8.41
N LEU A 7 -6.28 -18.27 -9.31
CA LEU A 7 -5.33 -17.21 -8.99
C LEU A 7 -6.08 -15.89 -9.16
N VAL A 8 -6.29 -15.18 -8.06
CA VAL A 8 -6.77 -13.79 -8.09
C VAL A 8 -5.74 -12.99 -8.89
N GLU A 9 -6.13 -12.45 -10.04
CA GLU A 9 -5.23 -11.60 -10.82
C GLU A 9 -4.90 -10.34 -10.00
N THR A 10 -3.63 -10.17 -9.65
CA THR A 10 -3.16 -9.01 -8.87
C THR A 10 -2.75 -7.88 -9.81
N TYR A 11 -3.33 -6.69 -9.60
CA TYR A 11 -2.98 -5.47 -10.33
C TYR A 11 -2.22 -4.50 -9.43
N PHE A 12 -1.13 -3.93 -9.94
CA PHE A 12 -0.41 -2.87 -9.25
C PHE A 12 -1.13 -1.53 -9.42
N ARG A 13 -1.32 -0.80 -8.33
CA ARG A 13 -1.92 0.55 -8.34
C ARG A 13 -0.91 1.51 -7.72
N LEU A 14 -0.62 2.59 -8.44
CA LEU A 14 0.14 3.74 -7.99
C LEU A 14 -0.74 4.99 -8.17
N ASP A 15 -0.45 6.04 -7.42
CA ASP A 15 -0.97 7.36 -7.75
C ASP A 15 -0.33 7.89 -9.04
N GLN A 16 -0.84 9.03 -9.53
CA GLN A 16 -0.28 9.72 -10.69
C GLN A 16 0.60 10.89 -10.26
N ASP A 17 1.41 10.74 -9.22
CA ASP A 17 2.32 11.80 -8.81
C ASP A 17 3.33 12.11 -9.95
N PRO A 18 3.48 13.39 -10.35
CA PRO A 18 4.48 13.81 -11.34
C PRO A 18 5.90 13.32 -11.06
N GLU A 19 6.28 13.12 -9.79
CA GLU A 19 7.60 12.59 -9.42
C GLU A 19 7.83 11.16 -9.93
N TYR A 20 6.77 10.37 -10.10
CA TYR A 20 6.85 9.01 -10.65
C TYR A 20 6.86 8.98 -12.18
N SER A 21 6.80 10.14 -12.84
CA SER A 21 6.83 10.25 -14.30
C SER A 21 8.24 10.17 -14.92
N GLY A 22 9.28 10.06 -14.10
CA GLY A 22 10.67 9.91 -14.54
C GLY A 22 10.92 8.64 -15.36
N ASN A 23 11.80 8.73 -16.37
CA ASN A 23 12.05 7.63 -17.31
C ASN A 23 12.53 6.34 -16.62
N LYS A 24 13.42 6.45 -15.62
CA LYS A 24 13.91 5.28 -14.86
C LYS A 24 12.78 4.56 -14.13
N THR A 25 11.85 5.31 -13.53
CA THR A 25 10.69 4.74 -12.82
C THR A 25 9.75 4.06 -13.80
N LYS A 26 9.49 4.67 -14.97
CA LYS A 26 8.66 4.09 -16.03
C LYS A 26 9.25 2.79 -16.58
N GLU A 27 10.56 2.74 -16.83
CA GLU A 27 11.26 1.54 -17.27
C GLU A 27 11.15 0.43 -16.22
N TRP A 28 11.43 0.72 -14.96
CA TRP A 28 11.30 -0.27 -13.89
C TRP A 28 9.87 -0.79 -13.75
N LEU A 29 8.86 0.08 -13.84
CA LEU A 29 7.45 -0.30 -13.78
C LEU A 29 7.02 -1.17 -14.97
N LEU A 30 7.57 -0.93 -16.17
CA LEU A 30 7.30 -1.75 -17.34
C LEU A 30 7.76 -3.20 -17.14
N HIS A 31 8.92 -3.39 -16.50
CA HIS A 31 9.49 -4.71 -16.24
C HIS A 31 8.91 -5.39 -14.99
N SER A 32 8.67 -4.63 -13.92
CA SER A 32 8.34 -5.17 -12.60
C SER A 32 6.84 -5.20 -12.28
N ALA A 33 6.06 -4.35 -12.97
CA ALA A 33 4.62 -4.23 -12.78
C ALA A 33 3.90 -4.20 -14.14
N PRO A 34 3.90 -5.32 -14.90
CA PRO A 34 3.32 -5.36 -16.24
C PRO A 34 1.80 -5.17 -16.25
N ARG A 35 1.13 -5.45 -15.12
CA ARG A 35 -0.33 -5.29 -14.95
C ARG A 35 -0.62 -4.15 -13.99
N ARG A 36 -0.86 -2.95 -14.53
CA ARG A 36 -1.17 -1.73 -13.77
C ARG A 36 -2.59 -1.27 -14.03
N HIS A 37 -3.25 -0.77 -12.99
CA HIS A 37 -4.47 0.02 -13.16
C HIS A 37 -4.09 1.44 -13.53
N GLU A 38 -4.71 1.97 -14.58
CA GLU A 38 -4.72 3.42 -14.81
C GLU A 38 -5.63 4.06 -13.75
N THR A 39 -5.02 4.72 -12.77
CA THR A 39 -5.73 5.47 -11.74
C THR A 39 -6.18 6.80 -12.34
N LEU A 40 -7.48 7.14 -12.26
CA LEU A 40 -7.94 8.47 -12.67
C LEU A 40 -7.33 9.55 -11.74
N PRO A 41 -6.96 10.74 -12.26
CA PRO A 41 -6.20 11.76 -11.53
C PRO A 41 -6.83 12.27 -10.22
N GLN A 42 -8.11 12.01 -9.95
CA GLN A 42 -8.85 12.57 -8.83
C GLN A 42 -9.83 11.58 -8.22
N SER A 43 -9.31 10.62 -7.44
CA SER A 43 -10.15 9.78 -6.60
C SER A 43 -9.49 9.43 -5.27
N PRO A 44 -9.36 10.41 -4.34
CA PRO A 44 -8.84 10.16 -2.99
C PRO A 44 -9.61 9.03 -2.27
N ASP A 45 -10.92 8.92 -2.52
CA ASP A 45 -11.80 7.89 -1.94
C ASP A 45 -11.47 6.45 -2.38
N ARG A 46 -10.61 6.26 -3.41
CA ARG A 46 -10.23 4.94 -3.96
C ARG A 46 -8.81 4.50 -3.63
N HIS A 47 -8.08 5.28 -2.84
CA HIS A 47 -6.77 4.88 -2.35
C HIS A 47 -6.91 4.10 -1.04
N LEU A 48 -6.95 2.77 -1.17
CA LEU A 48 -6.95 1.84 -0.04
C LEU A 48 -5.83 2.16 0.97
N ILE A 49 -4.70 2.71 0.48
CA ILE A 49 -3.57 3.11 1.32
C ILE A 49 -3.91 4.25 2.28
N GLU A 50 -4.81 5.18 1.94
CA GLU A 50 -5.25 6.25 2.86
C GLU A 50 -6.00 5.67 4.06
N TYR A 51 -6.85 4.67 3.81
CA TYR A 51 -7.50 3.93 4.88
C TYR A 51 -6.50 3.14 5.74
N LEU A 52 -5.44 2.57 5.12
CA LEU A 52 -4.35 1.94 5.86
C LEU A 52 -3.64 2.95 6.77
N TRP A 53 -3.30 4.12 6.23
CA TRP A 53 -2.64 5.19 6.99
C TRP A 53 -3.49 5.67 8.16
N HIS A 54 -4.79 5.88 7.95
CA HIS A 54 -5.70 6.25 9.02
C HIS A 54 -5.69 5.24 10.17
N LEU A 55 -5.75 3.95 9.85
CA LEU A 55 -5.73 2.89 10.87
C LEU A 55 -4.39 2.82 11.60
N LEU A 56 -3.27 3.01 10.91
CA LEU A 56 -1.94 3.07 11.54
C LEU A 56 -1.83 4.26 12.47
N ASP A 57 -2.25 5.45 12.03
CA ASP A 57 -2.24 6.68 12.82
C ASP A 57 -3.05 6.50 14.13
N LEU A 58 -4.22 5.88 14.06
CA LEU A 58 -5.02 5.56 15.26
C LEU A 58 -4.32 4.65 16.25
N GLN A 59 -3.47 3.71 15.82
CA GLN A 59 -2.71 2.86 16.73
C GLN A 59 -1.49 3.59 17.28
N VAL A 60 -0.75 4.28 16.42
CA VAL A 60 0.48 4.99 16.78
C VAL A 60 0.19 6.13 17.76
N ARG A 61 -0.94 6.84 17.63
CA ARG A 61 -1.37 7.88 18.58
C ARG A 61 -1.62 7.39 20.02
N LYS A 62 -1.77 6.07 20.23
CA LYS A 62 -1.87 5.48 21.58
C LYS A 62 -0.51 5.34 22.25
N CYS A 63 0.58 5.43 21.49
CA CYS A 63 1.94 5.34 22.00
C CYS A 63 2.46 6.72 22.40
N SER A 64 3.28 6.78 23.45
CA SER A 64 4.01 8.00 23.81
C SER A 64 5.28 8.08 22.95
N ILE A 65 5.22 8.87 21.89
CA ILE A 65 6.31 8.98 20.92
C ILE A 65 7.25 10.12 21.35
N THR A 66 8.44 9.75 21.79
CA THR A 66 9.46 10.71 22.27
C THR A 66 10.71 10.73 21.39
N SER A 67 10.84 9.80 20.46
CA SER A 67 11.97 9.73 19.52
C SER A 67 11.56 9.06 18.20
N THR A 68 12.40 9.24 17.18
CA THR A 68 12.23 8.61 15.86
C THR A 68 12.34 7.09 15.92
N LEU A 69 13.18 6.54 16.82
CA LEU A 69 13.28 5.10 17.04
C LEU A 69 11.98 4.53 17.62
N ILE A 70 11.40 5.21 18.62
CA ILE A 70 10.12 4.80 19.20
C ILE A 70 8.99 4.91 18.18
N LEU A 71 8.99 5.94 17.34
CA LEU A 71 8.03 6.06 16.23
C LEU A 71 8.14 4.87 15.27
N LYS A 72 9.37 4.50 14.87
CA LYS A 72 9.61 3.37 13.98
C LYS A 72 9.09 2.07 14.59
N ASP A 73 9.44 1.79 15.84
CA ASP A 73 8.99 0.58 16.54
C ASP A 73 7.46 0.57 16.70
N ALA A 74 6.84 1.72 16.99
CA ALA A 74 5.38 1.83 17.09
C ALA A 74 4.69 1.55 15.74
N LEU A 75 5.24 2.04 14.63
CA LEU A 75 4.75 1.77 13.28
C LEU A 75 4.86 0.29 12.90
N GLU A 76 6.02 -0.34 13.15
CA GLU A 76 6.24 -1.76 12.87
C GLU A 76 5.29 -2.64 13.69
N ASN A 77 5.11 -2.34 14.98
CA ASN A 77 4.17 -3.05 15.84
C ASN A 77 2.71 -2.88 15.40
N ALA A 78 2.30 -1.65 15.05
CA ALA A 78 0.96 -1.37 14.56
C ALA A 78 0.66 -2.10 13.24
N TRP A 79 1.64 -2.19 12.35
CA TRP A 79 1.55 -2.90 11.08
C TRP A 79 1.43 -4.42 11.30
N ASN A 80 2.32 -5.01 12.09
CA ASN A 80 2.37 -6.46 12.32
C ASN A 80 1.17 -7.00 13.10
N THR A 81 0.66 -6.23 14.08
CA THR A 81 -0.56 -6.60 14.82
C THR A 81 -1.78 -6.74 13.89
N ARG A 82 -1.77 -6.01 12.77
CA ARG A 82 -2.85 -6.06 11.78
C ARG A 82 -2.74 -7.25 10.84
N SER A 83 -1.53 -7.60 10.39
CA SER A 83 -1.33 -8.75 9.48
C SER A 83 -1.75 -10.08 10.10
N ASP A 84 -1.71 -10.17 11.43
CA ASP A 84 -2.12 -11.35 12.20
C ASP A 84 -3.64 -11.54 12.29
N LYS A 85 -4.44 -10.48 12.00
CA LYS A 85 -5.90 -10.51 12.08
C LYS A 85 -6.62 -10.71 10.74
N SER A 86 -5.87 -10.85 9.65
CA SER A 86 -6.41 -10.93 8.27
C SER A 86 -6.51 -12.34 7.68
N PHE A 87 -6.26 -13.40 8.47
CA PHE A 87 -6.43 -14.80 8.07
C PHE A 87 -7.13 -15.64 9.16
N GLY A 88 -8.31 -15.19 9.58
CA GLY A 88 -9.25 -15.95 10.41
C GLY A 88 -10.60 -16.07 9.74
#